data_AF-A0A838DBI5-F1
#
_entry.id   AF-A0A838DBI5-F1
#
_cell.length_a   1.000
_cell.length_b   1.000
_cell.length_c   1.000
_cell.angle_alpha   90.00
_cell.angle_beta   90.00
_cell.angle_gamma   90.00
#
_symmetry.space_group_name_H-M   'P 1'
#
loop_
_entity.id
_entity.type
_entity.pdbx_description
1 polymer ?
#
loop_
_entity_poly.entity_id
_entity_poly.type
_entity_poly.pdbx_seq_one_letter_code
_entity_poly.pdbx_strand_id
1 'polypeptide(L)'
;ASDRAVIEQIGRNEERHVVFLTTGITGIGGSPDISTQFDHTGSGKLPDVFRNYKTFVKLAQTNEETGVRAYKGQAPFLMDSPTLLTAALRIHSCEGRHVAELRRLRGLKGWISDSENTGADERTYAGEGNTTHGGINMASVSKVSHRALSEAFDEPLTRAQVMAIISPFIRRTASTPT
;
A
#
# COMPACT_ATOMS: atom_id res chain seq x y z
N ALA A 1 12.01 20.82 7.70
CA ALA A 1 12.10 21.37 6.33
C ALA A 1 12.36 20.27 5.30
N SER A 2 13.24 19.31 5.58
CA SER A 2 13.50 18.12 4.75
C SER A 2 12.26 17.25 4.51
N ASP A 3 11.53 16.92 5.58
CA ASP A 3 10.45 15.92 5.53
C ASP A 3 9.28 16.39 4.67
N ARG A 4 9.02 17.70 4.66
CA ARG A 4 7.97 18.30 3.84
C ARG A 4 8.24 18.08 2.35
N ALA A 5 9.48 18.31 1.89
CA ALA A 5 9.83 18.13 0.48
C ALA A 5 9.70 16.66 0.05
N VAL A 6 10.04 15.73 0.95
CA VAL A 6 9.84 14.28 0.75
C VAL A 6 8.35 13.97 0.61
N ILE A 7 7.53 14.40 1.57
CA ILE A 7 6.07 14.17 1.56
C ILE A 7 5.41 14.77 0.32
N GLU A 8 5.81 15.98 -0.08
CA GLU A 8 5.31 16.62 -1.30
C GLU A 8 5.74 15.86 -2.56
N GLN A 9 6.93 15.25 -2.58
CA GLN A 9 7.36 14.41 -3.71
C GLN A 9 6.58 13.10 -3.80
N ILE A 10 6.27 12.47 -2.66
CA ILE A 10 5.39 11.30 -2.61
C ILE A 10 4.01 11.68 -3.13
N GLY A 11 3.41 12.77 -2.62
CA GLY A 11 2.11 13.26 -3.09
C GLY A 11 2.07 13.52 -4.61
N ARG A 12 3.12 14.11 -5.19
CA ARG A 12 3.23 14.29 -6.65
C ARG A 12 3.30 12.97 -7.42
N ASN A 13 3.91 11.93 -6.85
CA ASN A 13 3.95 10.61 -7.48
C ASN A 13 2.57 9.97 -7.44
N GLU A 14 1.86 10.04 -6.31
CA GLU A 14 0.51 9.51 -6.17
C GLU A 14 -0.50 10.16 -7.13
N GLU A 15 -0.43 11.49 -7.29
CA GLU A 15 -1.23 12.19 -8.30
C GLU A 15 -0.96 11.67 -9.71
N ARG A 16 0.30 11.40 -10.05
CA ARG A 16 0.68 10.85 -11.36
C ARG A 16 0.23 9.39 -11.51
N HIS A 17 0.28 8.58 -10.47
CA HIS A 17 -0.24 7.21 -10.48
C HIS A 17 -1.74 7.22 -10.78
N VAL A 18 -2.52 8.06 -10.11
CA VAL A 18 -3.96 8.21 -10.36
C VAL A 18 -4.22 8.63 -11.81
N VAL A 19 -3.54 9.65 -12.33
CA VAL A 19 -3.71 10.08 -13.74
C VAL A 19 -3.35 8.97 -14.72
N PHE A 20 -2.25 8.26 -14.47
CA PHE A 20 -1.80 7.16 -15.31
C PHE A 20 -2.81 6.01 -15.36
N LEU A 21 -3.28 5.55 -14.19
CA LEU A 21 -4.25 4.47 -14.08
C LEU A 21 -5.59 4.83 -14.70
N THR A 22 -6.12 6.02 -14.39
CA THR A 22 -7.43 6.46 -14.90
C THR A 22 -7.40 6.60 -16.42
N THR A 23 -6.32 7.14 -16.97
CA THR A 23 -6.08 7.24 -18.42
C THR A 23 -5.95 5.86 -19.05
N GLY A 24 -5.14 4.97 -18.47
CA GLY A 24 -4.93 3.61 -18.97
C GLY A 24 -6.20 2.78 -18.99
N ILE A 25 -6.96 2.76 -17.89
CA ILE A 25 -8.23 2.04 -17.77
C ILE A 25 -9.25 2.56 -18.78
N THR A 26 -9.40 3.88 -18.90
CA THR A 26 -10.33 4.48 -19.87
C THR A 26 -9.91 4.17 -21.31
N GLY A 27 -8.61 4.23 -21.60
CA GLY A 27 -8.06 3.98 -22.94
C GLY A 27 -8.28 2.54 -23.46
N ILE A 28 -8.45 1.57 -22.56
CA ILE A 28 -8.82 0.18 -22.90
C ILE A 28 -10.34 -0.07 -22.82
N GLY A 29 -11.16 0.98 -22.72
CA GLY A 29 -12.62 0.90 -22.64
C GLY A 29 -13.16 0.53 -21.26
N GLY A 30 -12.33 0.52 -20.22
CA GLY A 30 -12.75 0.30 -18.84
C GLY A 30 -13.35 1.56 -18.20
N SER A 31 -14.02 1.37 -17.07
CA SER A 31 -14.53 2.47 -16.22
C SER A 31 -13.74 2.50 -14.92
N PRO A 32 -12.88 3.51 -14.70
CA PRO A 32 -12.15 3.65 -13.44
C PRO A 32 -13.11 3.89 -12.27
N ASP A 33 -12.97 3.11 -11.19
CA ASP A 33 -13.68 3.33 -9.93
C ASP A 33 -12.94 4.37 -9.09
N ILE A 34 -13.33 5.64 -9.22
CA ILE A 34 -12.67 6.77 -8.56
C ILE A 34 -13.61 7.35 -7.50
N SER A 35 -13.17 7.39 -6.25
CA SER A 35 -13.81 8.22 -5.24
C SER A 35 -13.26 9.64 -5.29
N THR A 36 -14.16 10.63 -5.26
CA THR A 36 -13.81 12.06 -5.13
C THR A 36 -13.97 12.57 -3.70
N GLN A 37 -14.42 11.72 -2.78
CA GLN A 37 -14.76 12.10 -1.41
C GLN A 37 -14.09 11.17 -0.40
N PHE A 38 -13.08 11.68 0.28
CA PHE A 38 -12.34 10.94 1.30
C PHE A 38 -12.65 11.46 2.70
N ASP A 39 -12.79 10.54 3.65
CA ASP A 39 -12.70 10.82 5.08
C ASP A 39 -11.32 10.42 5.60
N HIS A 40 -10.36 11.34 5.53
CA HIS A 40 -8.99 11.09 5.98
C HIS A 40 -8.88 10.79 7.48
N THR A 41 -9.93 11.01 8.27
CA THR A 41 -9.95 10.61 9.68
C THR A 41 -10.19 9.11 9.88
N GLY A 42 -10.50 8.38 8.80
CA GLY A 42 -10.75 6.93 8.84
C GLY A 42 -11.97 6.61 9.70
N SER A 43 -13.10 7.27 9.45
CA SER A 43 -14.32 7.18 10.26
C SER A 43 -14.08 7.63 11.72
N GLY A 44 -13.33 8.72 11.89
CA GLY A 44 -13.07 9.33 13.21
C GLY A 44 -12.00 8.67 14.06
N LYS A 45 -11.36 7.58 13.60
CA LYS A 45 -10.29 6.87 14.33
C LYS A 45 -9.00 7.67 14.43
N LEU A 46 -8.75 8.56 13.48
CA LEU A 46 -7.56 9.41 13.37
C LEU A 46 -7.97 10.90 13.32
N PRO A 47 -8.63 11.44 14.37
CA PRO A 47 -9.25 12.75 14.32
C PRO A 47 -8.22 13.90 14.21
N ASP A 48 -6.98 13.64 14.58
CA ASP A 48 -5.88 14.61 14.60
C ASP A 48 -4.94 14.47 13.39
N VAL A 49 -5.26 13.66 12.38
CA VAL A 49 -4.36 13.32 11.26
C VAL A 49 -3.75 14.54 10.56
N PHE A 50 -4.49 15.64 10.40
CA PHE A 50 -4.00 16.88 9.78
C PHE A 50 -3.50 17.93 10.76
N ARG A 51 -3.53 17.63 12.06
CA ARG A 51 -3.05 18.51 13.14
C ARG A 51 -1.85 17.92 13.88
N ASN A 52 -1.57 16.63 13.69
CA ASN A 52 -0.51 15.89 14.33
C ASN A 52 0.37 15.21 13.28
N TYR A 53 1.61 15.69 13.15
CA TYR A 53 2.58 15.16 12.20
C TYR A 53 2.82 13.65 12.38
N LYS A 54 2.86 13.15 13.61
CA LYS A 54 3.09 11.72 13.88
C LYS A 54 1.92 10.87 13.38
N THR A 55 0.69 11.33 13.57
CA THR A 55 -0.51 10.67 13.03
C THR A 55 -0.49 10.71 11.50
N PHE A 56 -0.16 11.86 10.91
CA PHE A 56 -0.06 12.03 9.46
C PHE A 56 0.90 11.02 8.83
N VAL A 57 2.17 10.99 9.27
CA VAL A 57 3.17 10.11 8.65
C VAL A 57 2.92 8.63 8.93
N LYS A 58 2.26 8.31 10.06
CA LYS A 58 1.82 6.95 10.37
C LYS A 58 0.73 6.48 9.41
N LEU A 59 -0.26 7.33 9.13
CA LEU A 59 -1.28 7.02 8.13
C LEU A 59 -0.68 6.96 6.71
N ALA A 60 0.17 7.91 6.34
CA ALA A 60 0.85 7.91 5.05
C ALA A 60 1.60 6.59 4.84
N GLN A 61 2.40 6.14 5.80
CA GLN A 61 3.10 4.86 5.72
C GLN A 61 2.12 3.70 5.50
N THR A 62 1.01 3.69 6.23
CA THR A 62 -0.01 2.62 6.13
C THR A 62 -0.65 2.57 4.75
N ASN A 63 -0.92 3.73 4.15
CA ASN A 63 -1.51 3.82 2.82
C ASN A 63 -0.54 3.30 1.75
N GLU A 64 0.72 3.75 1.77
CA GLU A 64 1.74 3.32 0.81
C GLU A 64 2.04 1.81 0.96
N GLU A 65 2.10 1.29 2.19
CA GLU A 65 2.24 -0.16 2.42
C GLU A 65 1.05 -0.94 1.89
N THR A 66 -0.16 -0.44 2.12
CA THR A 66 -1.37 -1.04 1.53
C THR A 66 -1.29 -1.01 0.00
N GLY A 67 -0.75 0.07 -0.59
CA GLY A 67 -0.51 0.24 -2.02
C GLY A 67 0.45 -0.82 -2.58
N VAL A 68 1.67 -0.93 -2.03
CA VAL A 68 2.65 -1.98 -2.40
C VAL A 68 1.99 -3.35 -2.44
N ARG A 69 1.32 -3.70 -1.34
CA ARG A 69 0.73 -5.03 -1.17
C ARG A 69 -0.48 -5.25 -2.08
N ALA A 70 -1.24 -4.20 -2.40
CA ALA A 70 -2.33 -4.24 -3.37
C ALA A 70 -1.80 -4.51 -4.78
N TYR A 71 -0.76 -3.79 -5.24
CA TYR A 71 -0.15 -4.03 -6.54
C TYR A 71 0.40 -5.46 -6.65
N LYS A 72 1.11 -5.94 -5.62
CA LYS A 72 1.60 -7.33 -5.60
C LYS A 72 0.46 -8.34 -5.67
N GLY A 73 -0.63 -8.10 -4.94
CA GLY A 73 -1.81 -8.96 -4.95
C GLY A 73 -2.60 -8.97 -6.26
N GLN A 74 -2.51 -7.90 -7.05
CA GLN A 74 -3.16 -7.84 -8.37
C GLN A 74 -2.25 -8.27 -9.53
N ALA A 75 -0.94 -8.34 -9.34
CA ALA A 75 0.01 -8.72 -10.38
C ALA A 75 -0.33 -10.04 -11.12
N PRO A 76 -0.80 -11.11 -10.45
CA PRO A 76 -1.19 -12.35 -11.13
C PRO A 76 -2.28 -12.16 -12.20
N PHE A 77 -3.20 -11.21 -12.01
CA PHE A 77 -4.28 -10.92 -12.95
C PHE A 77 -3.82 -10.14 -14.19
N LEU A 78 -2.57 -9.69 -14.22
CA LEU A 78 -1.99 -8.93 -15.32
C LEU A 78 -0.98 -9.76 -16.13
N MET A 79 -0.71 -11.01 -15.75
CA MET A 79 0.35 -11.83 -16.36
C MET A 79 0.17 -12.06 -17.87
N ASP A 80 -1.07 -12.10 -18.35
CA ASP A 80 -1.37 -12.26 -19.77
C ASP A 80 -1.10 -10.99 -20.60
N SER A 81 -0.83 -9.86 -19.95
CA SER A 81 -0.46 -8.60 -20.61
C SER A 81 0.87 -8.08 -20.07
N PRO A 82 2.00 -8.44 -20.71
CA PRO A 82 3.33 -7.98 -20.30
C PRO A 82 3.44 -6.46 -20.18
N THR A 83 2.74 -5.72 -21.05
CA THR A 83 2.69 -4.25 -21.01
C THR A 83 2.01 -3.74 -19.75
N LEU A 84 0.82 -4.26 -19.41
CA LEU A 84 0.09 -3.83 -18.22
C LEU A 84 0.78 -4.29 -16.94
N LEU A 85 1.31 -5.52 -16.92
CA LEU A 85 2.10 -6.03 -15.81
C LEU A 85 3.33 -5.16 -15.55
N THR A 86 4.08 -4.82 -16.60
CA THR A 86 5.27 -3.95 -16.47
C THR A 86 4.89 -2.57 -15.93
N ALA A 87 3.79 -1.99 -16.41
CA ALA A 87 3.30 -0.72 -15.89
C ALA A 87 2.94 -0.80 -14.40
N ALA A 88 2.18 -1.83 -13.99
CA ALA A 88 1.82 -2.05 -12.60
C ALA A 88 3.05 -2.27 -11.69
N LEU A 89 4.01 -3.07 -12.14
CA LEU A 89 5.23 -3.36 -11.37
C LEU A 89 6.17 -2.15 -11.24
N ARG A 90 6.13 -1.21 -12.20
CA ARG A 90 6.84 0.07 -12.06
C ARG A 90 6.24 0.94 -10.96
N ILE A 91 4.91 0.99 -10.86
CA ILE A 91 4.24 1.70 -9.77
C ILE A 91 4.55 1.01 -8.44
N HIS A 92 4.38 -0.31 -8.36
CA HIS A 92 4.77 -1.11 -7.19
C HIS A 92 6.18 -0.78 -6.67
N SER A 93 7.16 -0.68 -7.57
CA SER A 93 8.53 -0.30 -7.18
C SER A 93 8.66 1.15 -6.70
N CYS A 94 7.81 2.06 -7.16
CA CYS A 94 7.71 3.43 -6.67
C CYS A 94 7.14 3.47 -5.25
N GLU A 95 6.00 2.81 -5.04
CA GLU A 95 5.33 2.66 -3.74
C GLU A 95 6.29 2.08 -2.68
N GLY A 96 7.07 1.05 -3.04
CA GLY A 96 8.05 0.45 -2.12
C GLY A 96 9.13 1.44 -1.65
N ARG A 97 9.52 2.39 -2.50
CA ARG A 97 10.45 3.47 -2.11
C ARG A 97 9.78 4.53 -1.24
N HIS A 98 8.50 4.83 -1.48
CA HIS A 98 7.73 5.72 -0.61
C HIS A 98 7.62 5.14 0.81
N VAL A 99 7.28 3.85 0.90
CA VAL A 99 7.22 3.08 2.15
C VAL A 99 8.54 3.14 2.90
N ALA A 100 9.66 2.83 2.23
CA ALA A 100 10.98 2.84 2.86
C ALA A 100 11.35 4.23 3.41
N GLU A 101 11.04 5.29 2.67
CA GLU A 101 11.33 6.65 3.10
C GLU A 101 10.42 7.11 4.26
N LEU A 102 9.11 6.83 4.21
CA LEU A 102 8.19 7.15 5.31
C LEU A 102 8.56 6.41 6.60
N ARG A 103 9.01 5.16 6.48
CA ARG A 103 9.58 4.42 7.60
C ARG A 103 10.83 5.09 8.17
N ARG A 104 11.74 5.54 7.30
CA ARG A 104 12.95 6.25 7.70
C ARG A 104 12.64 7.56 8.43
N LEU A 105 11.65 8.34 7.95
CA LEU A 105 11.16 9.54 8.66
C LEU A 105 10.63 9.22 10.07
N ARG A 106 10.18 7.98 10.28
CA ARG A 106 9.68 7.48 11.57
C ARG A 106 10.72 6.73 12.39
N GLY A 107 11.98 6.67 11.94
CA GLY A 107 13.06 5.97 12.62
C GLY A 107 12.95 4.44 12.59
N LEU A 108 12.21 3.89 11.62
CA LEU A 108 12.00 2.46 11.43
C LEU A 108 12.95 1.90 10.36
N LYS A 109 13.10 0.57 10.33
CA LYS A 109 13.68 -0.13 9.17
C LYS A 109 12.83 0.16 7.93
N GLY A 110 13.46 0.14 6.74
CA GLY A 110 12.77 0.40 5.47
C GLY A 110 11.75 -0.67 5.03
N TRP A 111 11.65 -1.78 5.77
CA TRP A 111 10.84 -2.96 5.45
C TRP A 111 10.12 -3.49 6.71
N ILE A 112 9.17 -4.41 6.51
CA ILE A 112 8.40 -5.07 7.58
C ILE A 112 9.25 -6.18 8.19
N SER A 113 9.17 -6.38 9.51
CA SER A 113 9.77 -7.54 10.18
C SER A 113 8.65 -8.38 10.77
N ASP A 114 8.66 -9.68 10.48
CA ASP A 114 7.63 -10.65 10.88
C ASP A 114 6.25 -10.11 10.52
N SER A 115 5.43 -9.66 11.48
CA SER A 115 4.20 -8.91 11.18
C SER A 115 4.04 -7.73 12.14
N GLU A 116 5.18 -7.08 12.45
CA GLU A 116 5.22 -5.93 13.33
C GLU A 116 4.31 -4.82 12.80
N ASN A 117 3.18 -4.61 13.49
CA ASN A 117 2.29 -3.50 13.18
C ASN A 117 2.92 -2.18 13.62
N THR A 118 3.46 -1.44 12.66
CA THR A 118 3.99 -0.09 12.88
C THR A 118 3.03 1.01 12.39
N GLY A 119 1.89 0.63 11.82
CA GLY A 119 0.99 1.51 11.07
C GLY A 119 -0.30 1.82 11.82
N ALA A 120 -1.18 2.55 11.12
CA ALA A 120 -2.49 2.98 11.60
C ALA A 120 -3.54 1.86 11.55
N ASP A 121 -3.32 0.81 10.76
CA ASP A 121 -4.19 -0.34 10.63
C ASP A 121 -3.37 -1.64 10.60
N GLU A 122 -3.63 -2.55 11.54
CA GLU A 122 -2.91 -3.82 11.64
C GLU A 122 -3.14 -4.74 10.44
N ARG A 123 -4.29 -4.58 9.77
CA ARG A 123 -4.67 -5.41 8.61
C ARG A 123 -3.71 -5.20 7.44
N THR A 124 -3.05 -4.04 7.37
CA THR A 124 -1.98 -3.71 6.42
C THR A 124 -0.73 -4.58 6.60
N TYR A 125 -0.58 -5.32 7.71
CA TYR A 125 0.56 -6.20 8.00
C TYR A 125 0.18 -7.69 7.99
N ALA A 126 -1.07 -8.03 7.64
CA ALA A 126 -1.56 -9.39 7.67
C ALA A 126 -0.73 -10.32 6.76
N GLY A 127 -0.10 -11.33 7.35
CA GLY A 127 0.64 -12.36 6.60
C GLY A 127 2.11 -12.07 6.33
N GLU A 128 2.61 -10.88 6.65
CA GLU A 128 4.01 -10.47 6.40
C GLU A 128 5.06 -11.40 7.03
N GLY A 129 4.68 -12.17 8.06
CA GLY A 129 5.57 -13.13 8.73
C GLY A 129 5.77 -14.41 7.94
N ASN A 130 5.26 -14.46 6.72
CA ASN A 130 5.35 -15.63 5.87
C ASN A 130 6.82 -15.89 5.45
N THR A 131 7.23 -17.13 5.59
CA THR A 131 8.55 -17.62 5.18
C THR A 131 8.46 -18.74 4.16
N THR A 132 7.26 -18.99 3.63
CA THR A 132 7.01 -19.97 2.57
C THR A 132 6.70 -19.26 1.27
N HIS A 133 7.59 -19.37 0.30
CA HIS A 133 7.48 -18.69 -1.00
C HIS A 133 7.60 -19.72 -2.12
N GLY A 134 6.69 -19.65 -3.11
CA GLY A 134 6.68 -20.63 -4.21
C GLY A 134 6.48 -22.08 -3.76
N GLY A 135 5.80 -22.30 -2.63
CA GLY A 135 5.62 -23.63 -2.03
C GLY A 135 6.82 -24.17 -1.27
N ILE A 136 7.91 -23.40 -1.16
CA ILE A 136 9.13 -23.79 -0.44
C ILE A 136 9.20 -23.02 0.88
N ASN A 137 9.33 -23.73 1.98
CA ASN A 137 9.65 -23.12 3.27
C ASN A 137 11.12 -22.67 3.25
N MET A 138 11.37 -21.37 3.21
CA MET A 138 12.71 -20.79 3.08
C MET A 138 13.61 -21.10 4.29
N ALA A 139 13.03 -21.39 5.46
CA ALA A 139 13.77 -21.82 6.64
C ALA A 139 14.32 -23.25 6.49
N SER A 140 13.77 -24.06 5.58
CA SER A 140 14.27 -25.41 5.29
C SER A 140 15.45 -25.44 4.31
N VAL A 141 15.65 -24.35 3.55
CA VAL A 141 16.66 -24.25 2.48
C VAL A 141 17.70 -23.16 2.73
N SER A 142 17.65 -22.47 3.88
CA SER A 142 18.60 -21.42 4.24
C SER A 142 18.96 -21.47 5.73
N LYS A 143 20.06 -20.83 6.11
CA LYS A 143 20.47 -20.61 7.52
C LYS A 143 20.09 -19.21 8.02
N VAL A 144 19.34 -18.46 7.23
CA VAL A 144 18.89 -17.10 7.57
C VAL A 144 17.82 -17.20 8.65
N SER A 145 17.82 -16.27 9.61
CA SER A 145 16.83 -16.27 10.68
C SER A 145 15.40 -16.09 10.13
N HIS A 146 14.40 -16.65 10.80
CA HIS A 146 12.99 -16.46 10.44
C HIS A 146 12.64 -14.98 10.21
N ARG A 147 13.09 -14.12 11.14
CA ARG A 147 12.94 -12.67 11.03
C ARG A 147 13.53 -12.14 9.72
N ALA A 148 14.78 -12.43 9.41
CA ALA A 148 15.40 -11.95 8.18
C ALA A 148 14.77 -12.56 6.90
N LEU A 149 14.15 -13.74 6.99
CA LEU A 149 13.37 -14.31 5.89
C LEU A 149 12.06 -13.54 5.65
N SER A 150 11.32 -13.20 6.71
CA SER A 150 10.12 -12.36 6.59
C SER A 150 10.44 -10.96 6.05
N GLU A 151 11.61 -10.42 6.41
CA GLU A 151 12.08 -9.10 5.97
C GLU A 151 12.39 -9.03 4.46
N ALA A 152 12.42 -10.17 3.74
CA ALA A 152 12.84 -10.23 2.34
C ALA A 152 11.71 -9.95 1.33
N PHE A 153 10.45 -10.09 1.72
CA PHE A 153 9.30 -9.97 0.82
C PHE A 153 8.11 -9.31 1.50
N ASP A 154 7.55 -8.26 0.91
CA ASP A 154 6.19 -7.81 1.27
C ASP A 154 5.18 -8.84 0.74
N GLU A 155 4.18 -9.23 1.50
CA GLU A 155 3.17 -10.23 1.11
C GLU A 155 1.97 -9.60 0.41
N PRO A 156 1.33 -10.26 -0.57
CA PRO A 156 0.20 -9.67 -1.29
C PRO A 156 -1.02 -9.49 -0.38
N LEU A 157 -1.80 -8.44 -0.63
CA LEU A 157 -3.17 -8.32 -0.12
C LEU A 157 -4.18 -8.62 -1.24
N THR A 158 -5.20 -9.39 -0.91
CA THR A 158 -6.36 -9.58 -1.79
C THR A 158 -7.17 -8.29 -1.91
N ARG A 159 -7.95 -8.13 -2.98
CA ARG A 159 -8.87 -7.00 -3.14
C ARG A 159 -9.79 -6.83 -1.93
N ALA A 160 -10.32 -7.92 -1.38
CA ALA A 160 -11.19 -7.86 -0.21
C ALA A 160 -10.48 -7.29 1.03
N GLN A 161 -9.23 -7.70 1.28
CA GLN A 161 -8.43 -7.16 2.38
C GLN A 161 -8.09 -5.68 2.17
N VAL A 162 -7.70 -5.29 0.95
CA VAL A 162 -7.47 -3.88 0.59
C VAL A 162 -8.72 -3.06 0.85
N MET A 163 -9.88 -3.51 0.36
CA MET A 163 -11.16 -2.83 0.58
C MET A 163 -11.49 -2.72 2.07
N ALA A 164 -11.21 -3.74 2.88
CA ALA A 164 -11.44 -3.68 4.31
C ALA A 164 -10.59 -2.60 5.01
N ILE A 165 -9.36 -2.38 4.55
CA ILE A 165 -8.44 -1.34 5.05
C ILE A 165 -8.90 0.05 4.63
N ILE A 166 -9.22 0.26 3.34
CA ILE A 166 -9.48 1.60 2.80
C ILE A 166 -10.93 2.09 2.95
N SER A 167 -11.91 1.19 3.12
CA SER A 167 -13.33 1.56 3.20
C SER A 167 -13.66 2.64 4.25
N PRO A 168 -13.05 2.67 5.45
CA PRO A 168 -13.27 3.73 6.43
C PRO A 168 -12.89 5.14 5.93
N PHE A 169 -12.09 5.23 4.86
CA PHE A 169 -11.62 6.48 4.28
C PHE A 169 -12.41 6.89 3.03
N ILE A 170 -13.30 6.05 2.51
CA ILE A 170 -14.09 6.34 1.32
C ILE A 170 -15.50 6.78 1.75
N ARG A 171 -15.86 8.03 1.45
CA ARG A 171 -17.26 8.46 1.58
C ARG A 171 -18.02 7.94 0.38
N ARG A 172 -18.80 6.87 0.56
CA ARG A 172 -19.83 6.52 -0.41
C ARG A 172 -21.03 7.41 -0.16
N THR A 173 -21.48 8.14 -1.18
CA THR A 173 -22.82 8.74 -1.14
C THR A 173 -23.80 7.61 -0.85
N ALA A 174 -24.68 7.79 0.14
CA ALA A 174 -25.74 6.83 0.38
C ALA A 174 -26.51 6.65 -0.93
N SER A 175 -26.50 5.44 -1.48
CA SER A 175 -27.43 5.12 -2.55
C SER A 175 -28.84 5.28 -1.97
N THR A 176 -29.62 6.20 -2.53
CA THR A 176 -31.07 6.22 -2.30
C THR A 176 -31.57 4.80 -2.57
N PRO A 177 -32.25 4.14 -1.61
CA PRO A 177 -32.86 2.85 -1.88
C PRO A 177 -33.86 3.06 -3.03
N THR A 178 -33.69 2.31 -4.13
CA THR A 178 -34.76 2.11 -5.12
C THR A 178 -35.83 1.23 -4.52
#